data_AF-A0A7Y3J764-F1
#
_entry.id   AF-A0A7Y3J764-F1
#
_cell.length_a   1.000
_cell.length_b   1.000
_cell.length_c   1.000
_cell.angle_alpha   90.00
_cell.angle_beta   90.00
_cell.angle_gamma   90.00
#
_symmetry.space_group_name_H-M   'P 1'
#
loop_
_entity.id
_entity.type
_entity.pdbx_description
1 polymer ?
#
loop_
_entity_poly.entity_id
_entity_poly.type
_entity_poly.pdbx_seq_one_letter_code
_entity_poly.pdbx_strand_id
1 'polypeptide(L)'
;GINLENIDAQLVGDGNALAIKRFTASMPPGTVSMTGRIGFLRSGIPLDLHIVAKNARPITSSLVTANMDADLHVRGTARRRIELSGTIHVNHAVVGIPKALPPNVAVLNVRRRGQAAVKAVKPIIVTLHLDVSAPRQVFVRGRGLDAELGGDLRLAGTVDAPEVGGGFNLQRGSVELAGSRLSFTSGRVGFNGAGLRHRIDPTIDFSAQTNAGGVQATLRITGLADAPRFALTSIPSMPPDEILRVLLFGGSNPTHLSALQAAQIGAAFATLSGVGGGEFDPLAKLQRTLGLDRLTVGAAPTNGGATSGSSASGASIAAGRYLSPRVYIEAKQTTTGSSQLLVNVDLTKHLKLQTRLGTGAVITPGTTPLNDPGNSIGLSYQIEY
;
A
#
# COMPACT_ATOMS: atom_id res chain seq x y z
N GLY A 1 -10.82 12.15 7.58
CA GLY A 1 -11.83 13.17 7.93
C GLY A 1 -12.52 13.61 6.66
N ILE A 2 -13.72 14.21 6.76
CA ILE A 2 -14.43 14.79 5.62
C ILE A 2 -14.07 16.27 5.55
N ASN A 3 -13.63 16.77 4.39
CA ASN A 3 -13.35 18.19 4.17
C ASN A 3 -14.48 18.80 3.34
N LEU A 4 -15.08 19.88 3.84
CA LEU A 4 -16.13 20.63 3.18
C LEU A 4 -15.74 22.11 3.11
N GLU A 5 -15.89 22.71 1.94
CA GLU A 5 -15.54 24.09 1.66
C GLU A 5 -16.75 24.82 1.05
N ASN A 6 -16.75 26.15 1.07
CA ASN A 6 -17.77 26.99 0.41
C ASN A 6 -19.23 26.55 0.71
N ILE A 7 -19.56 26.46 1.99
CA ILE A 7 -20.87 25.99 2.45
C ILE A 7 -21.90 27.11 2.28
N ASP A 8 -22.96 26.85 1.52
CA ASP A 8 -24.19 27.66 1.43
C ASP A 8 -25.36 26.84 1.98
N ALA A 9 -26.09 27.41 2.95
CA ALA A 9 -27.20 26.71 3.60
C ALA A 9 -28.37 27.66 3.88
N GLN A 10 -29.58 27.18 3.58
CA GLN A 10 -30.84 27.80 3.94
C GLN A 10 -31.63 26.86 4.85
N LEU A 11 -31.78 27.29 6.11
CA LEU A 11 -32.44 26.54 7.17
C LEU A 11 -33.69 27.31 7.61
N VAL A 12 -34.83 26.62 7.72
CA VAL A 12 -36.09 27.20 8.17
C VAL A 12 -36.52 26.50 9.45
N GLY A 13 -36.63 27.26 10.54
CA GLY A 13 -37.20 26.77 11.78
C GLY A 13 -38.72 26.71 11.70
N ASP A 14 -39.29 25.58 12.12
CA ASP A 14 -40.73 25.34 12.20
C ASP A 14 -41.03 24.78 13.60
N GLY A 15 -40.99 25.67 14.60
CA GLY A 15 -41.16 25.36 16.01
C GLY A 15 -40.18 24.30 16.51
N ASN A 16 -40.61 23.04 16.46
CA ASN A 16 -39.88 21.88 16.99
C ASN A 16 -39.03 21.14 15.94
N ALA A 17 -39.00 21.63 14.69
CA ALA A 17 -38.23 21.05 13.60
C ALA A 17 -37.43 22.10 12.84
N LEU A 18 -36.29 21.68 12.29
CA LEU A 18 -35.46 22.46 11.39
C LEU A 18 -35.59 21.83 10.00
N ALA A 19 -36.11 22.59 9.04
CA ALA A 19 -36.16 22.19 7.64
C ALA A 19 -34.94 22.72 6.89
N ILE A 20 -34.18 21.82 6.27
CA ILE A 20 -33.06 22.12 5.39
C ILE A 20 -33.62 22.28 3.98
N LYS A 21 -33.87 23.52 3.57
CA LYS A 21 -34.38 23.84 2.22
C LYS A 21 -33.30 23.73 1.17
N ARG A 22 -32.10 24.18 1.51
CA ARG A 22 -30.90 24.08 0.68
C ARG A 22 -29.70 23.90 1.57
N PHE A 23 -28.84 22.96 1.23
CA PHE A 23 -27.48 22.88 1.74
C PHE A 23 -26.62 22.45 0.56
N THR A 24 -25.58 23.21 0.25
CA THR A 24 -24.61 22.90 -0.79
C THR A 24 -23.22 23.21 -0.28
N ALA A 25 -22.27 22.31 -0.50
CA ALA A 25 -20.88 22.51 -0.14
C ALA A 25 -19.97 21.92 -1.23
N SER A 26 -18.78 22.52 -1.38
CA SER A 26 -17.69 21.96 -2.17
C SER A 26 -17.00 20.85 -1.38
N MET A 27 -16.74 19.72 -2.03
CA MET A 27 -15.93 18.62 -1.50
C MET A 27 -14.92 18.24 -2.58
N PRO A 28 -13.84 19.03 -2.76
CA PRO A 28 -12.94 18.90 -3.90
C PRO A 28 -12.47 17.45 -4.13
N PRO A 29 -12.59 16.92 -5.36
CA PRO A 29 -12.92 17.60 -6.62
C PRO A 29 -14.43 17.76 -6.93
N GLY A 30 -15.32 17.37 -6.02
CA GLY A 30 -16.76 17.31 -6.23
C GLY A 30 -17.59 18.29 -5.40
N THR A 31 -18.89 18.01 -5.33
CA THR A 31 -19.86 18.77 -4.56
C THR A 31 -20.77 17.85 -3.76
N VAL A 32 -21.35 18.37 -2.68
CA VAL A 32 -22.38 17.68 -1.90
C VAL A 32 -23.55 18.64 -1.69
N SER A 33 -24.77 18.12 -1.83
CA SER A 33 -25.98 18.80 -1.44
C SER A 33 -26.79 17.97 -0.46
N MET A 34 -27.58 18.65 0.35
CA MET A 34 -28.44 18.01 1.34
C MET A 34 -29.76 18.77 1.48
N THR A 35 -30.85 18.03 1.63
CA THR A 35 -32.17 18.55 2.00
C THR A 35 -32.80 17.64 3.04
N GLY A 36 -33.83 18.12 3.74
CA GLY A 36 -34.56 17.28 4.69
C GLY A 36 -35.05 18.01 5.92
N ARG A 37 -35.39 17.26 6.97
CA ARG A 37 -35.92 17.79 8.22
C ARG A 37 -35.28 17.11 9.43
N ILE A 38 -35.03 17.91 10.46
CA ILE A 38 -34.46 17.48 11.74
C ILE A 38 -35.37 17.95 12.87
N GLY A 39 -35.98 17.04 13.62
CA GLY A 39 -36.79 17.33 14.79
C GLY A 39 -35.93 17.59 16.04
N PHE A 40 -35.07 18.61 16.00
CA PHE A 40 -34.04 18.84 17.04
C PHE A 40 -34.58 19.02 18.47
N LEU A 41 -35.83 19.47 18.63
CA LEU A 41 -36.52 19.62 19.93
C LEU A 41 -37.40 18.42 20.29
N ARG A 42 -37.60 17.45 19.38
CA ARG A 42 -38.43 16.27 19.64
C ARG A 42 -37.60 15.18 20.32
N SER A 43 -38.25 14.40 21.19
CA SER A 43 -37.62 13.25 21.84
C SER A 43 -37.03 12.29 20.79
N GLY A 44 -35.76 11.90 20.97
CA GLY A 44 -35.05 11.04 20.04
C GLY A 44 -34.41 11.73 18.82
N ILE A 45 -34.71 13.02 18.55
CA ILE A 45 -34.21 13.80 17.41
C ILE A 45 -34.48 13.05 16.09
N PRO A 46 -35.76 12.94 15.65
CA PRO A 46 -36.07 12.31 14.39
C PRO A 46 -35.45 13.09 13.23
N LEU A 47 -34.91 12.39 12.25
CA LEU A 47 -34.28 12.95 11.06
C LEU A 47 -34.73 12.19 9.82
N ASP A 48 -34.91 12.94 8.74
CA ASP A 48 -35.11 12.44 7.38
C ASP A 48 -34.34 13.39 6.45
N LEU A 49 -33.21 12.91 5.95
CA LEU A 49 -32.26 13.68 5.14
C LEU A 49 -32.06 12.98 3.82
N HIS A 50 -32.01 13.76 2.75
CA HIS A 50 -31.59 13.32 1.42
C HIS A 50 -30.27 14.02 1.10
N ILE A 51 -29.24 13.23 0.78
CA ILE A 51 -27.88 13.69 0.53
C ILE A 51 -27.51 13.23 -0.87
N VAL A 52 -27.11 14.18 -1.72
CA VAL A 52 -26.61 13.89 -3.05
C VAL A 52 -25.17 14.37 -3.15
N ALA A 53 -24.26 13.48 -3.52
CA ALA A 53 -22.86 13.79 -3.75
C ALA A 53 -22.52 13.57 -5.22
N LYS A 54 -21.77 14.49 -5.81
CA LYS A 54 -21.28 14.39 -7.19
C LYS A 54 -19.77 14.50 -7.24
N ASN A 55 -19.11 13.48 -7.78
CA ASN A 55 -17.67 13.32 -7.87
C ASN A 55 -16.94 13.59 -6.55
N ALA A 56 -17.59 13.21 -5.44
CA ALA A 56 -17.08 13.47 -4.11
C ALA A 56 -15.99 12.46 -3.75
N ARG A 57 -15.00 12.91 -2.97
CA ARG A 57 -13.93 12.04 -2.45
C ARG A 57 -13.98 11.98 -0.91
N PRO A 58 -15.02 11.34 -0.33
CA PRO A 58 -15.21 11.33 1.12
C PRO A 58 -14.17 10.45 1.84
N ILE A 59 -13.61 9.45 1.15
CA ILE A 59 -12.65 8.49 1.71
C ILE A 59 -11.25 8.84 1.21
N THR A 60 -10.43 9.35 2.12
CA THR A 60 -8.99 9.54 1.95
C THR A 60 -8.26 8.83 3.08
N SER A 61 -7.76 7.64 2.79
CA SER A 61 -6.89 6.88 3.69
C SER A 61 -5.63 6.44 2.94
N SER A 62 -4.63 5.96 3.67
CA SER A 62 -3.42 5.37 3.05
C SER A 62 -3.72 4.09 2.28
N LEU A 63 -4.85 3.43 2.57
CA LEU A 63 -5.24 2.15 1.96
C LEU A 63 -6.21 2.32 0.80
N VAL A 64 -7.17 3.25 0.92
CA VAL A 64 -8.25 3.43 -0.04
C VAL A 64 -8.46 4.90 -0.32
N THR A 65 -8.52 5.21 -1.61
CA THR A 65 -8.97 6.47 -2.18
C THR A 65 -10.10 6.16 -3.15
N ALA A 66 -11.24 6.84 -3.03
CA ALA A 66 -12.34 6.65 -3.96
C ALA A 66 -13.09 7.96 -4.26
N ASN A 67 -13.31 8.20 -5.55
CA ASN A 67 -14.21 9.23 -6.07
C ASN A 67 -15.54 8.57 -6.42
N MET A 68 -16.64 9.14 -5.97
CA MET A 68 -17.95 8.55 -6.11
C MET A 68 -19.06 9.60 -6.24
N ASP A 69 -20.11 9.22 -6.95
CA ASP A 69 -21.43 9.84 -6.85
C ASP A 69 -22.26 9.05 -5.84
N ALA A 70 -23.14 9.73 -5.13
CA ALA A 70 -24.02 9.08 -4.17
C ALA A 70 -25.39 9.75 -4.10
N ASP A 71 -26.43 8.95 -3.95
CA ASP A 71 -27.78 9.39 -3.61
C ASP A 71 -28.20 8.60 -2.36
N LEU A 72 -28.23 9.29 -1.22
CA LEU A 72 -28.37 8.67 0.09
C LEU A 72 -29.54 9.28 0.84
N HIS A 73 -30.32 8.42 1.50
CA HIS A 73 -31.31 8.77 2.48
C HIS A 73 -30.84 8.37 3.87
N VAL A 74 -30.95 9.30 4.81
CA VAL A 74 -30.65 9.09 6.22
C VAL A 74 -31.93 9.29 7.01
N ARG A 75 -32.43 8.22 7.63
CA ARG A 75 -33.70 8.24 8.38
C ARG A 75 -33.53 7.72 9.80
N GLY A 76 -34.42 8.11 10.69
CA GLY A 76 -34.53 7.52 12.02
C GLY A 76 -34.41 8.55 13.14
N THR A 77 -33.75 8.18 14.23
CA THR A 77 -33.62 8.97 15.46
C THR A 77 -32.15 9.07 15.85
N ALA A 78 -31.62 10.29 15.87
CA ALA A 78 -30.18 10.54 16.07
C ALA A 78 -29.63 9.93 17.37
N ARG A 79 -30.49 9.66 18.36
CA ARG A 79 -30.10 9.13 19.68
C ARG A 79 -30.29 7.63 19.86
N ARG A 80 -30.86 6.90 18.90
CA ARG A 80 -31.14 5.46 19.05
C ARG A 80 -30.77 4.68 17.80
N ARG A 81 -31.40 5.01 16.68
CA ARG A 81 -31.27 4.22 15.45
C ARG A 81 -31.33 5.12 14.24
N ILE A 82 -30.31 5.06 13.40
CA ILE A 82 -30.23 5.72 12.10
C ILE A 82 -30.17 4.62 11.04
N GLU A 83 -30.89 4.83 9.96
CA GLU A 83 -30.84 4.02 8.76
C GLU A 83 -30.21 4.85 7.65
N LEU A 84 -29.19 4.31 7.01
CA LEU A 84 -28.55 4.88 5.84
C LEU A 84 -28.82 3.97 4.64
N SER A 85 -29.59 4.47 3.68
CA SER A 85 -30.03 3.72 2.50
C SER A 85 -29.76 4.50 1.22
N GLY A 86 -29.51 3.84 0.09
CA GLY A 86 -29.35 4.53 -1.19
C GLY A 86 -28.34 3.86 -2.12
N THR A 87 -27.91 4.61 -3.13
CA THR A 87 -26.99 4.13 -4.16
C THR A 87 -25.69 4.91 -4.14
N ILE A 88 -24.60 4.21 -4.45
CA ILE A 88 -23.26 4.78 -4.60
C ILE A 88 -22.70 4.32 -5.93
N HIS A 89 -22.28 5.26 -6.77
CA HIS A 89 -21.57 4.97 -8.01
C HIS A 89 -20.09 5.32 -7.84
N VAL A 90 -19.22 4.31 -7.90
CA VAL A 90 -17.78 4.52 -7.79
C VAL A 90 -17.22 4.86 -9.17
N ASN A 91 -16.83 6.12 -9.34
CA ASN A 91 -16.25 6.62 -10.58
C ASN A 91 -14.82 6.14 -10.74
N HIS A 92 -14.04 6.21 -9.65
CA HIS A 92 -12.64 5.81 -9.66
C HIS A 92 -12.19 5.46 -8.25
N ALA A 93 -11.59 4.30 -8.07
CA ALA A 93 -11.02 3.90 -6.79
C ALA A 93 -9.59 3.38 -6.95
N VAL A 94 -8.76 3.67 -5.97
CA VAL A 94 -7.41 3.11 -5.83
C VAL A 94 -7.31 2.48 -4.45
N VAL A 95 -7.10 1.16 -4.44
CA VAL A 95 -6.85 0.35 -3.26
C VAL A 95 -5.37 -0.01 -3.24
N GLY A 96 -4.64 0.57 -2.30
CA GLY A 96 -3.23 0.30 -2.07
C GLY A 96 -3.04 -0.91 -1.15
N ILE A 97 -2.22 -1.88 -1.58
CA ILE A 97 -1.79 -2.99 -0.74
C ILE A 97 -0.52 -2.57 0.01
N PRO A 98 -0.58 -2.36 1.34
CA PRO A 98 0.57 -1.91 2.11
C PRO A 98 1.60 -3.04 2.27
N LYS A 99 2.87 -2.69 2.50
CA LYS A 99 3.95 -3.68 2.75
C LYS A 99 3.74 -4.46 4.05
N ALA A 100 3.17 -3.80 5.06
CA ALA A 100 2.73 -4.35 6.33
C ALA A 100 1.41 -3.67 6.72
N LEU A 101 0.45 -4.42 7.29
CA LEU A 101 -0.73 -3.80 7.88
C LEU A 101 -0.29 -2.96 9.10
N PRO A 102 -0.91 -1.79 9.35
CA PRO A 102 -0.64 -1.03 10.56
C PRO A 102 -0.81 -1.92 11.79
N PRO A 103 0.08 -1.84 12.79
CA PRO A 103 -0.08 -2.61 14.02
C PRO A 103 -1.44 -2.26 14.64
N ASN A 104 -2.26 -3.29 14.89
CA ASN A 104 -3.53 -3.13 15.57
C ASN A 104 -3.22 -2.75 17.03
N VAL A 105 -3.23 -1.46 17.36
CA VAL A 105 -3.01 -1.01 18.73
C VAL A 105 -4.27 -1.33 19.52
N ALA A 106 -4.21 -2.39 20.33
CA ALA A 106 -5.25 -2.67 21.29
C ALA A 106 -5.36 -1.46 22.23
N VAL A 107 -6.46 -0.71 22.13
CA VAL A 107 -6.72 0.40 23.06
C VAL A 107 -7.15 -0.24 24.37
N LEU A 108 -6.19 -0.41 25.29
CA LEU A 108 -6.51 -0.88 26.63
C LEU A 108 -7.20 0.27 27.37
N ASN A 109 -8.48 0.11 27.70
CA ASN A 109 -9.21 1.06 28.53
C ASN A 109 -8.66 0.99 29.97
N VAL A 110 -7.62 1.76 30.27
CA VAL A 110 -7.04 1.85 31.61
C VAL A 110 -8.01 2.62 32.51
N ARG A 111 -8.72 1.90 33.38
CA ARG A 111 -9.50 2.50 34.47
C ARG A 111 -8.57 2.82 35.64
N ARG A 112 -8.40 4.11 35.98
CA ARG A 112 -7.70 4.50 37.21
C ARG A 112 -8.65 4.35 38.40
N ARG A 113 -8.16 3.76 39.50
CA ARG A 113 -8.89 3.64 40.76
C ARG A 113 -9.28 5.05 41.25
N GLY A 114 -10.59 5.34 41.30
CA GLY A 114 -11.14 6.66 41.64
C GLY A 114 -11.74 7.47 40.49
N GLN A 115 -11.62 7.03 39.23
CA GLN A 115 -12.36 7.63 38.12
C GLN A 115 -13.86 7.26 38.22
N ALA A 116 -14.72 8.28 38.25
CA ALA A 116 -16.16 8.08 38.07
C ALA A 116 -16.40 7.29 36.78
N ALA A 117 -17.26 6.26 36.85
CA ALA A 117 -17.64 5.52 35.66
C ALA A 117 -18.20 6.49 34.62
N VAL A 118 -17.51 6.63 33.49
CA VAL A 118 -18.05 7.37 32.34
C VAL A 118 -19.42 6.75 32.06
N LYS A 119 -20.49 7.54 32.18
CA LYS A 119 -21.85 7.09 31.88
C LYS A 119 -21.79 6.44 30.50
N ALA A 120 -22.12 5.14 30.42
CA ALA A 120 -22.19 4.43 29.16
C ALA A 120 -23.18 5.17 28.26
N VAL A 121 -22.65 5.89 27.27
CA VAL A 121 -23.47 6.47 26.21
C VAL A 121 -24.06 5.27 25.49
N LYS A 122 -25.40 5.16 25.45
CA LYS A 122 -26.04 4.09 24.69
C LYS A 122 -25.56 4.20 23.23
N PRO A 123 -25.00 3.13 22.64
CA PRO A 123 -24.50 3.19 21.28
C PRO A 123 -25.66 3.49 20.33
N ILE A 124 -25.44 4.41 19.39
CA ILE A 124 -26.38 4.69 18.31
C ILE A 124 -26.22 3.56 17.30
N ILE A 125 -27.30 2.86 17.00
CA ILE A 125 -27.29 1.80 15.99
C ILE A 125 -27.43 2.46 14.62
N VAL A 126 -26.46 2.26 13.73
CA VAL A 126 -26.56 2.73 12.34
C VAL A 126 -26.68 1.51 11.43
N THR A 127 -27.83 1.37 10.75
CA THR A 127 -28.06 0.31 9.76
C THR A 127 -27.73 0.78 8.36
N LEU A 128 -27.23 -0.14 7.55
CA LEU A 128 -26.78 0.10 6.18
C LEU A 128 -27.72 -0.63 5.20
N HIS A 129 -28.14 0.05 4.14
CA HIS A 129 -28.87 -0.50 3.01
C HIS A 129 -28.38 0.18 1.72
N LEU A 130 -27.14 -0.09 1.35
CA LEU A 130 -26.46 0.60 0.26
C LEU A 130 -26.17 -0.34 -0.90
N ASP A 131 -26.55 0.08 -2.10
CA ASP A 131 -26.15 -0.57 -3.34
C ASP A 131 -25.00 0.21 -3.98
N VAL A 132 -23.85 -0.45 -4.15
CA VAL A 132 -22.63 0.16 -4.66
C VAL A 132 -22.35 -0.42 -6.03
N SER A 133 -22.31 0.42 -7.06
CA SER A 133 -21.95 0.03 -8.41
C SER A 133 -20.62 0.64 -8.81
N ALA A 134 -19.73 -0.19 -9.34
CA ALA A 134 -18.40 0.19 -9.76
C ALA A 134 -18.03 -0.58 -11.03
N PRO A 135 -18.62 -0.22 -12.20
CA PRO A 135 -18.53 -1.05 -13.40
C PRO A 135 -17.09 -1.21 -13.91
N ARG A 136 -16.18 -0.28 -13.58
CA ARG A 136 -14.77 -0.27 -13.97
C ARG A 136 -13.97 0.67 -13.06
N GLN A 137 -12.68 0.88 -13.37
CA GLN A 137 -11.82 1.88 -12.72
C GLN A 137 -11.65 1.70 -11.20
N VAL A 138 -11.81 0.46 -10.70
CA VAL A 138 -11.37 0.06 -9.37
C VAL A 138 -9.97 -0.54 -9.49
N PHE A 139 -8.95 0.25 -9.18
CA PHE A 139 -7.55 -0.16 -9.27
C PHE A 139 -7.07 -0.75 -7.96
N VAL A 140 -6.51 -1.95 -7.99
CA VAL A 140 -5.81 -2.56 -6.85
C VAL A 140 -4.32 -2.59 -7.17
N ARG A 141 -3.51 -1.91 -6.34
CA ARG A 141 -2.09 -1.70 -6.59
C ARG A 141 -1.23 -1.98 -5.37
N GLY A 142 -0.09 -2.62 -5.58
CA GLY A 142 0.93 -2.81 -4.55
C GLY A 142 1.52 -4.21 -4.58
N ARG A 143 2.73 -4.37 -4.02
CA ARG A 143 3.47 -5.65 -4.01
C ARG A 143 3.61 -6.28 -5.40
N GLY A 144 3.81 -5.47 -6.44
CA GLY A 144 3.90 -5.90 -7.83
C GLY A 144 2.54 -6.14 -8.52
N LEU A 145 1.43 -6.16 -7.79
CA LEU A 145 0.09 -6.23 -8.37
C LEU A 145 -0.32 -4.87 -8.95
N ASP A 146 -0.87 -4.89 -10.16
CA ASP A 146 -1.65 -3.80 -10.75
C ASP A 146 -2.83 -4.42 -11.50
N ALA A 147 -4.03 -4.23 -10.97
CA ALA A 147 -5.26 -4.80 -11.52
C ALA A 147 -6.37 -3.76 -11.54
N GLU A 148 -7.12 -3.74 -12.65
CA GLU A 148 -8.41 -3.05 -12.75
C GLU A 148 -9.54 -4.07 -12.60
N LEU A 149 -10.44 -3.76 -11.68
CA LEU A 149 -11.61 -4.55 -11.35
C LEU A 149 -12.89 -3.75 -11.68
N GLY A 150 -13.99 -4.48 -11.85
CA GLY A 150 -15.33 -3.92 -11.98
C GLY A 150 -16.41 -4.88 -11.48
N GLY A 151 -17.48 -4.34 -10.91
CA GLY A 151 -18.59 -5.11 -10.35
C GLY A 151 -19.49 -4.29 -9.44
N ASP A 152 -20.27 -5.01 -8.64
CA ASP A 152 -21.31 -4.44 -7.78
C ASP A 152 -21.25 -5.08 -6.39
N LEU A 153 -21.54 -4.27 -5.38
CA LEU A 153 -21.62 -4.67 -3.99
C LEU A 153 -22.93 -4.23 -3.37
N ARG A 154 -23.37 -4.97 -2.35
CA ARG A 154 -24.47 -4.59 -1.47
C ARG A 154 -23.95 -4.55 -0.04
N LEU A 155 -24.13 -3.42 0.64
CA LEU A 155 -23.79 -3.26 2.05
C LEU A 155 -25.07 -3.24 2.88
N ALA A 156 -25.16 -4.20 3.78
CA ALA A 156 -26.25 -4.41 4.71
C ALA A 156 -25.74 -4.48 6.17
N GLY A 157 -26.64 -4.78 7.11
CA GLY A 157 -26.30 -4.95 8.51
C GLY A 157 -26.13 -3.62 9.25
N THR A 158 -25.19 -3.55 10.17
CA THR A 158 -24.90 -2.34 10.96
C THR A 158 -23.47 -1.85 10.70
N VAL A 159 -23.16 -0.60 11.03
CA VAL A 159 -21.77 -0.11 10.94
C VAL A 159 -20.79 -0.90 11.82
N ASP A 160 -21.26 -1.49 12.92
CA ASP A 160 -20.46 -2.31 13.83
C ASP A 160 -20.31 -3.77 13.36
N ALA A 161 -21.27 -4.24 12.56
CA ALA A 161 -21.29 -5.57 11.96
C ALA A 161 -21.80 -5.46 10.51
N PRO A 162 -20.95 -4.97 9.58
CA PRO A 162 -21.34 -4.77 8.20
C PRO A 162 -21.41 -6.10 7.47
N GLU A 163 -22.48 -6.27 6.69
CA GLU A 163 -22.65 -7.43 5.80
C GLU A 163 -22.41 -6.97 4.37
N VAL A 164 -21.33 -7.46 3.76
CA VAL A 164 -20.98 -7.10 2.37
C VAL A 164 -21.26 -8.29 1.46
N GLY A 165 -22.16 -8.09 0.49
CA GLY A 165 -22.45 -9.05 -0.58
C GLY A 165 -21.97 -8.55 -1.94
N GLY A 166 -21.78 -9.47 -2.88
CA GLY A 166 -21.44 -9.15 -4.28
C GLY A 166 -19.99 -9.49 -4.61
N GLY A 167 -19.41 -8.74 -5.54
CA GLY A 167 -18.02 -8.96 -5.93
C GLY A 167 -17.56 -8.14 -7.12
N PHE A 168 -16.27 -8.28 -7.41
CA PHE A 168 -15.64 -7.68 -8.56
C PHE A 168 -15.02 -8.75 -9.45
N ASN A 169 -15.05 -8.50 -10.74
CA ASN A 169 -14.35 -9.29 -11.74
C ASN A 169 -13.17 -8.49 -12.28
N LEU A 170 -12.10 -9.21 -12.61
CA LEU A 170 -10.93 -8.66 -13.26
C LEU A 170 -11.28 -8.20 -14.67
N GLN A 171 -10.99 -6.94 -14.97
CA GLN A 171 -11.07 -6.39 -16.32
C GLN A 171 -9.73 -6.57 -17.04
N ARG A 172 -8.65 -6.19 -16.36
CA ARG A 172 -7.27 -6.42 -16.77
C ARG A 172 -6.36 -6.33 -15.58
N GLY A 173 -5.25 -7.04 -15.60
CA GLY A 173 -4.25 -6.89 -14.55
C GLY A 173 -3.04 -7.77 -14.75
N SER A 174 -2.02 -7.47 -13.99
CA SER A 174 -0.78 -8.22 -13.97
C SER A 174 -0.14 -8.16 -12.59
N VAL A 175 0.71 -9.12 -12.32
CA VAL A 175 1.60 -9.12 -11.15
C VAL A 175 3.04 -9.18 -11.63
N GLU A 176 3.89 -8.36 -11.02
CA GLU A 176 5.33 -8.40 -11.21
C GLU A 176 5.97 -9.27 -10.13
N LEU A 177 6.67 -10.32 -10.56
CA LEU A 177 7.31 -11.31 -9.70
C LEU A 177 8.74 -11.52 -10.18
N ALA A 178 9.72 -11.25 -9.30
CA ALA A 178 11.15 -11.42 -9.60
C ALA A 178 11.62 -10.72 -10.89
N GLY A 179 11.04 -9.55 -11.19
CA GLY A 179 11.37 -8.76 -12.40
C GLY A 179 10.64 -9.22 -13.67
N SER A 180 9.81 -10.26 -13.61
CA SER A 180 8.98 -10.72 -14.70
C SER A 180 7.53 -10.30 -14.50
N ARG A 181 6.88 -9.80 -15.57
CA ARG A 181 5.47 -9.43 -15.56
C ARG A 181 4.61 -10.60 -16.00
N LEU A 182 3.70 -11.04 -15.12
CA LEU A 182 2.72 -12.07 -15.40
C LEU A 182 1.32 -11.44 -15.50
N SER A 183 0.68 -11.55 -16.66
CA SER A 183 -0.68 -11.04 -16.86
C SER A 183 -1.72 -12.07 -16.40
N PHE A 184 -2.75 -11.58 -15.71
CA PHE A 184 -3.88 -12.43 -15.32
C PHE A 184 -4.82 -12.64 -16.51
N THR A 185 -5.26 -13.88 -16.68
CA THR A 185 -6.24 -14.28 -17.70
C THR A 185 -7.67 -14.12 -17.17
N SER A 186 -7.88 -14.39 -15.88
CA SER A 186 -9.15 -14.18 -15.20
C SER A 186 -8.94 -13.88 -13.72
N GLY A 187 -9.95 -13.26 -13.09
CA GLY A 187 -9.90 -12.97 -11.68
C GLY A 187 -11.25 -12.57 -11.12
N ARG A 188 -11.51 -12.96 -9.88
CA ARG A 188 -12.71 -12.61 -9.14
C ARG A 188 -12.37 -12.34 -7.67
N VAL A 189 -13.01 -11.32 -7.13
CA VAL A 189 -13.04 -10.99 -5.71
C VAL A 189 -14.49 -11.09 -5.26
N GLY A 190 -14.78 -12.01 -4.36
CA GLY A 190 -16.12 -12.25 -3.83
C GLY A 190 -16.27 -11.76 -2.39
N PHE A 191 -17.38 -11.10 -2.10
CA PHE A 191 -17.80 -10.75 -0.76
C PHE A 191 -19.05 -11.57 -0.42
N ASN A 192 -18.91 -12.48 0.56
CA ASN A 192 -19.95 -13.43 0.97
C ASN A 192 -20.42 -13.19 2.42
N GLY A 193 -20.39 -11.94 2.89
CA GLY A 193 -20.77 -11.53 4.25
C GLY A 193 -19.59 -11.11 5.13
N ALA A 194 -19.82 -11.03 6.44
CA ALA A 194 -18.75 -10.78 7.40
C ALA A 194 -17.84 -12.01 7.47
N GLY A 195 -16.55 -11.85 7.18
CA GLY A 195 -15.56 -12.93 7.27
C GLY A 195 -15.49 -13.53 8.69
N LEU A 196 -14.81 -14.67 8.83
CA LEU A 196 -14.77 -15.50 10.07
C LEU A 196 -14.41 -14.76 11.37
N ARG A 197 -13.83 -13.56 11.27
CA ARG A 197 -13.42 -12.70 12.40
C ARG A 197 -14.24 -11.44 12.57
N HIS A 198 -15.45 -11.38 11.99
CA HIS A 198 -16.26 -10.15 11.92
C HIS A 198 -15.49 -9.00 11.24
N ARG A 199 -14.57 -9.37 10.34
CA ARG A 199 -13.80 -8.46 9.51
C ARG A 199 -14.14 -8.74 8.06
N ILE A 200 -14.09 -7.70 7.24
CA ILE A 200 -14.28 -7.83 5.80
C ILE A 200 -13.01 -8.48 5.24
N ASP A 201 -13.10 -9.75 4.85
CA ASP A 201 -12.02 -10.53 4.25
C ASP A 201 -12.58 -11.27 3.02
N PRO A 202 -12.39 -10.72 1.81
CA PRO A 202 -13.00 -11.27 0.62
C PRO A 202 -12.31 -12.55 0.15
N THR A 203 -13.07 -13.41 -0.51
CA THR A 203 -12.50 -14.55 -1.24
C THR A 203 -11.91 -14.07 -2.55
N ILE A 204 -10.72 -14.56 -2.90
CA ILE A 204 -10.06 -14.29 -4.17
C ILE A 204 -9.94 -15.57 -5.00
N ASP A 205 -10.07 -15.45 -6.31
CA ASP A 205 -9.75 -16.50 -7.28
C ASP A 205 -9.20 -15.83 -8.55
N PHE A 206 -7.89 -15.91 -8.75
CA PHE A 206 -7.19 -15.34 -9.89
C PHE A 206 -6.43 -16.44 -10.63
N SER A 207 -6.40 -16.34 -11.95
CA SER A 207 -5.68 -17.25 -12.83
C SER A 207 -4.81 -16.47 -13.80
N ALA A 208 -3.56 -16.88 -13.95
CA ALA A 208 -2.66 -16.41 -14.98
C ALA A 208 -2.14 -17.61 -15.77
N GLN A 209 -2.18 -17.50 -17.10
CA GLN A 209 -1.77 -18.56 -18.01
C GLN A 209 -0.72 -18.07 -18.99
N THR A 210 0.29 -18.90 -19.22
CA THR A 210 1.33 -18.66 -20.22
C THR A 210 1.53 -19.92 -21.04
N ASN A 211 1.50 -19.75 -22.36
CA ASN A 211 1.76 -20.83 -23.31
C ASN A 211 3.12 -20.58 -23.97
N ALA A 212 4.08 -21.48 -23.77
CA ALA A 212 5.39 -21.38 -24.41
C ALA A 212 5.99 -22.77 -24.66
N GLY A 213 6.64 -22.94 -25.81
CA GLY A 213 7.31 -24.20 -26.15
C GLY A 213 6.38 -25.43 -26.16
N GLY A 214 5.08 -25.26 -26.45
CA GLY A 214 4.09 -26.34 -26.39
C GLY A 214 3.59 -26.69 -24.98
N VAL A 215 4.01 -25.94 -23.96
CA VAL A 215 3.60 -26.13 -22.56
C VAL A 215 2.65 -25.00 -22.17
N GLN A 216 1.49 -25.37 -21.63
CA GLN A 216 0.58 -24.44 -20.96
C GLN A 216 0.88 -24.47 -19.45
N ALA A 217 1.41 -23.38 -18.92
CA ALA A 217 1.63 -23.20 -17.49
C ALA A 217 0.56 -22.27 -16.90
N THR A 218 0.02 -22.62 -15.75
CA THR A 218 -1.05 -21.88 -15.06
C THR A 218 -0.66 -21.62 -13.60
N LEU A 219 -0.80 -20.37 -13.16
CA LEU A 219 -0.77 -19.97 -11.76
C LEU A 219 -2.19 -19.63 -11.32
N ARG A 220 -2.66 -20.30 -10.26
CA ARG A 220 -3.93 -19.98 -9.61
C ARG A 220 -3.70 -19.46 -8.19
N ILE A 221 -4.37 -18.36 -7.85
CA ILE A 221 -4.33 -17.73 -6.54
C ILE A 221 -5.74 -17.77 -5.97
N THR A 222 -5.94 -18.51 -4.89
CA THR A 222 -7.28 -18.76 -4.30
C THR A 222 -7.29 -18.55 -2.79
N GLY A 223 -8.47 -18.45 -2.18
CA GLY A 223 -8.63 -18.41 -0.73
C GLY A 223 -9.07 -17.04 -0.23
N LEU A 224 -8.76 -16.72 1.02
CA LEU A 224 -9.06 -15.42 1.61
C LEU A 224 -7.96 -14.42 1.28
N ALA A 225 -8.29 -13.13 1.21
CA ALA A 225 -7.31 -12.08 0.91
C ALA A 225 -6.22 -11.99 1.99
N ASP A 226 -6.55 -12.26 3.25
CA ASP A 226 -5.59 -12.31 4.35
C ASP A 226 -4.70 -13.58 4.33
N ALA A 227 -5.13 -14.65 3.64
CA ALA A 227 -4.44 -15.94 3.60
C ALA A 227 -4.54 -16.61 2.22
N PRO A 228 -3.89 -16.03 1.19
CA PRO A 228 -3.95 -16.55 -0.17
C PRO A 228 -3.19 -17.87 -0.31
N ARG A 229 -3.71 -18.76 -1.16
CA ARG A 229 -3.09 -20.03 -1.56
C ARG A 229 -2.69 -19.98 -3.02
N PHE A 230 -1.47 -20.41 -3.30
CA PHE A 230 -0.90 -20.44 -4.65
C PHE A 230 -0.82 -21.88 -5.14
N ALA A 231 -1.32 -22.13 -6.35
CA ALA A 231 -1.24 -23.42 -7.01
C ALA A 231 -0.62 -23.24 -8.41
N LEU A 232 0.38 -24.05 -8.72
CA LEU A 232 1.06 -24.07 -10.01
C LEU A 232 0.70 -25.37 -10.72
N THR A 233 0.19 -25.28 -11.94
CA THR A 233 -0.15 -26.44 -12.77
C THR A 233 0.36 -26.24 -14.18
N SER A 234 0.64 -27.34 -14.89
CA SER A 234 1.02 -27.29 -16.30
C SER A 234 0.50 -28.48 -17.07
N ILE A 235 0.38 -28.29 -18.38
CA ILE A 235 0.09 -29.34 -19.35
C ILE A 235 1.16 -29.27 -20.44
N PRO A 236 2.02 -30.31 -20.60
CA PRO A 236 2.14 -31.52 -19.78
C PRO A 236 2.61 -31.24 -18.33
N SER A 237 2.42 -32.20 -17.41
CA SER A 237 2.77 -32.02 -15.99
C SER A 237 4.29 -31.90 -15.82
N MET A 238 4.73 -30.83 -15.16
CA MET A 238 6.13 -30.56 -14.89
C MET A 238 6.37 -30.31 -13.40
N PRO A 239 7.62 -30.38 -12.93
CA PRO A 239 8.00 -29.90 -11.61
C PRO A 239 7.67 -28.41 -11.41
N PRO A 240 7.27 -27.96 -10.21
CA PRO A 240 6.81 -26.58 -9.97
C PRO A 240 7.80 -25.48 -10.36
N ASP A 241 9.10 -25.73 -10.23
CA ASP A 241 10.18 -24.83 -10.61
C ASP A 241 10.25 -24.61 -12.12
N GLU A 242 9.98 -25.65 -12.91
CA GLU A 242 9.90 -25.55 -14.37
C GLU A 242 8.62 -24.84 -14.83
N ILE A 243 7.48 -25.09 -14.16
CA ILE A 243 6.23 -24.35 -14.40
C ILE A 243 6.45 -22.86 -14.19
N LEU A 244 7.11 -22.48 -13.10
CA LEU A 244 7.47 -21.09 -12.81
C LEU A 244 8.38 -20.50 -13.87
N ARG A 245 9.37 -21.25 -14.35
CA ARG A 245 10.26 -20.80 -15.43
C ARG A 245 9.46 -20.49 -16.71
N VAL A 246 8.52 -21.35 -17.08
CA VAL A 246 7.65 -21.13 -18.25
C VAL A 246 6.74 -19.91 -18.05
N LEU A 247 6.13 -19.77 -16.87
CA LEU A 247 5.29 -18.60 -16.52
C LEU A 247 6.06 -17.28 -16.55
N LEU A 248 7.30 -17.24 -16.03
CA LEU A 248 8.04 -16.00 -15.85
C LEU A 248 8.89 -15.61 -17.06
N PHE A 249 9.38 -16.58 -17.83
CA PHE A 249 10.34 -16.34 -18.92
C PHE A 249 9.86 -16.83 -20.29
N GLY A 250 8.65 -17.37 -20.39
CA GLY A 250 8.06 -17.77 -21.67
C GLY A 250 8.90 -18.80 -22.43
N GLY A 251 9.68 -19.63 -21.72
CA GLY A 251 10.53 -20.67 -22.32
C GLY A 251 11.84 -20.17 -22.97
N SER A 252 12.19 -18.89 -22.87
CA SER A 252 13.25 -18.29 -23.70
C SER A 252 14.68 -18.34 -23.15
N ASN A 253 14.98 -19.05 -22.05
CA ASN A 253 16.37 -19.23 -21.60
C ASN A 253 16.62 -20.63 -20.99
N PRO A 254 17.52 -21.44 -21.59
CA PRO A 254 17.94 -22.75 -21.07
C PRO A 254 18.99 -22.66 -19.96
N THR A 255 19.19 -21.50 -19.34
CA THR A 255 20.16 -21.35 -18.26
C THR A 255 19.50 -21.73 -16.94
N HIS A 256 19.97 -22.83 -16.36
CA HIS A 256 19.62 -23.31 -15.03
C HIS A 256 19.49 -22.14 -14.05
N LEU A 257 18.36 -22.08 -13.32
CA LEU A 257 18.23 -21.20 -12.16
C LEU A 257 19.38 -21.54 -11.22
N SER A 258 20.35 -20.63 -11.09
CA SER A 258 21.43 -20.83 -10.12
C SER A 258 20.81 -20.91 -8.72
N ALA A 259 21.43 -21.67 -7.80
CA ALA A 259 20.97 -21.78 -6.43
C ALA A 259 20.75 -20.40 -5.77
N LEU A 260 21.48 -19.38 -6.23
CA LEU A 260 21.35 -17.99 -5.80
C LEU A 260 20.08 -17.29 -6.31
N GLN A 261 19.66 -17.56 -7.56
CA GLN A 261 18.40 -17.04 -8.11
C GLN A 261 17.19 -17.72 -7.47
N ALA A 262 17.27 -19.02 -7.21
CA ALA A 262 16.24 -19.75 -6.45
C ALA A 262 16.08 -19.17 -5.03
N ALA A 263 17.18 -18.82 -4.36
CA ALA A 263 17.15 -18.16 -3.05
C ALA A 263 16.53 -16.74 -3.10
N GLN A 264 16.82 -15.97 -4.15
CA GLN A 264 16.23 -14.64 -4.34
C GLN A 264 14.71 -14.71 -4.62
N ILE A 265 14.26 -15.70 -5.37
CA ILE A 265 12.83 -15.97 -5.59
C ILE A 265 12.17 -16.42 -4.29
N GLY A 266 12.82 -17.29 -3.52
CA GLY A 266 12.35 -17.68 -2.18
C GLY A 266 12.21 -16.49 -1.23
N ALA A 267 13.17 -15.56 -1.26
CA ALA A 267 13.11 -14.32 -0.46
C ALA A 267 12.01 -13.35 -0.94
N ALA A 268 11.80 -13.24 -2.26
CA ALA A 268 10.68 -12.47 -2.81
C ALA A 268 9.32 -13.10 -2.42
N PHE A 269 9.22 -14.43 -2.41
CA PHE A 269 8.03 -15.14 -1.97
C PHE A 269 7.80 -15.00 -0.45
N ALA A 270 8.87 -15.00 0.36
CA ALA A 270 8.80 -14.76 1.80
C ALA A 270 8.34 -13.32 2.15
N THR A 271 8.71 -12.34 1.32
CA THR A 271 8.26 -10.94 1.48
C THR A 271 6.83 -10.74 0.97
N LEU A 272 6.42 -11.44 -0.10
CA LEU A 272 5.04 -11.49 -0.60
C LEU A 272 4.08 -12.22 0.36
N SER A 273 4.52 -13.30 0.99
CA SER A 273 3.74 -14.07 1.98
C SER A 273 3.70 -13.42 3.38
N GLY A 274 4.40 -12.30 3.59
CA GLY A 274 4.44 -11.62 4.89
C GLY A 274 5.32 -12.31 5.94
N VAL A 275 5.96 -13.43 5.60
CA VAL A 275 6.85 -14.18 6.51
C VAL A 275 8.17 -13.44 6.77
N GLY A 276 8.58 -12.53 5.88
CA GLY A 276 9.77 -11.68 6.05
C GLY A 276 9.51 -10.27 6.58
N GLY A 277 8.25 -9.92 6.88
CA GLY A 277 7.86 -8.57 7.28
C GLY A 277 7.49 -8.50 8.77
N GLY A 278 8.47 -8.59 9.67
CA GLY A 278 8.20 -8.33 11.09
C GLY A 278 9.36 -8.55 12.06
N GLU A 279 10.10 -9.66 11.96
CA GLU A 279 10.99 -10.05 13.07
C GLU A 279 12.31 -10.74 12.70
N PHE A 280 12.51 -11.14 11.44
CA PHE A 280 13.71 -11.88 11.01
C PHE A 280 14.48 -11.17 9.89
N ASP A 281 14.83 -9.91 10.11
CA ASP A 281 15.89 -9.26 9.32
C ASP A 281 17.26 -9.48 10.04
N PRO A 282 18.07 -10.46 9.59
CA PRO A 282 19.37 -10.73 10.21
C PRO A 282 20.34 -9.54 10.06
N LEU A 283 20.19 -8.70 9.02
CA LEU A 283 21.00 -7.48 8.87
C LEU A 283 20.57 -6.43 9.90
N ALA A 284 19.26 -6.25 10.15
CA ALA A 284 18.78 -5.35 11.19
C ALA A 284 19.18 -5.82 12.60
N LYS A 285 19.20 -7.15 12.84
CA LYS A 285 19.71 -7.72 14.10
C LYS A 285 21.20 -7.41 14.26
N LEU A 286 22.00 -7.58 13.21
CA LEU A 286 23.44 -7.30 13.22
C LEU A 286 23.73 -5.79 13.41
N GLN A 287 22.95 -4.92 12.75
CA GLN A 287 23.00 -3.47 12.95
C GLN A 287 22.77 -3.09 14.41
N ARG A 288 21.73 -3.65 15.05
CA ARG A 288 21.42 -3.39 16.46
C ARG A 288 22.51 -3.92 17.40
N THR A 289 23.07 -5.10 17.14
CA THR A 289 24.14 -5.66 17.99
C THR A 289 25.46 -4.90 17.86
N LEU A 290 25.76 -4.34 16.68
CA LEU A 290 26.98 -3.58 16.43
C LEU A 290 26.80 -2.07 16.64
N GLY A 291 25.60 -1.61 16.99
CA GLY A 291 25.29 -0.19 17.18
C GLY A 291 25.45 0.63 15.90
N LEU A 292 25.13 0.05 14.75
CA LEU A 292 25.21 0.70 13.44
C LEU A 292 23.84 1.25 13.03
N ASP A 293 23.82 2.45 12.46
CA ASP A 293 22.59 3.07 11.96
C ASP A 293 22.27 2.62 10.53
N ARG A 294 23.29 2.16 9.79
CA ARG A 294 23.15 1.66 8.42
C ARG A 294 24.15 0.55 8.16
N LEU A 295 23.66 -0.60 7.69
CA LEU A 295 24.49 -1.67 7.13
C LEU A 295 23.85 -2.09 5.80
N THR A 296 24.60 -1.99 4.71
CA THR A 296 24.14 -2.34 3.37
C THR A 296 25.12 -3.28 2.70
N VAL A 297 24.61 -4.30 2.02
CA VAL A 297 25.37 -5.20 1.15
C VAL A 297 24.87 -4.98 -0.28
N GLY A 298 25.77 -4.72 -1.22
CA GLY A 298 25.42 -4.45 -2.60
C GLY A 298 26.54 -4.82 -3.56
N ALA A 299 26.23 -5.00 -4.84
CA ALA A 299 27.25 -5.23 -5.87
C ALA A 299 28.14 -3.98 -6.04
N ALA A 300 29.45 -4.18 -6.12
CA ALA A 300 30.39 -3.10 -6.37
C ALA A 300 30.22 -2.59 -7.81
N PRO A 301 30.13 -1.26 -8.05
CA PRO A 301 30.13 -0.72 -9.40
C PRO A 301 31.50 -0.92 -10.05
N THR A 302 31.52 -1.50 -11.25
CA THR A 302 32.71 -1.56 -12.11
C THR A 302 32.85 -0.20 -12.80
N ASN A 303 33.87 0.58 -12.44
CA ASN A 303 34.18 1.83 -13.14
C ASN A 303 34.91 1.50 -14.45
N GLY A 304 34.26 1.75 -15.59
CA GLY A 304 34.86 1.64 -16.93
C GLY A 304 33.87 1.10 -17.95
N GLY A 305 33.53 1.90 -18.95
CA GLY A 305 32.72 1.44 -20.07
C GLY A 305 33.53 0.49 -20.97
N ALA A 306 33.01 -0.70 -21.25
CA ALA A 306 33.07 -1.40 -22.54
C ALA A 306 32.42 -2.81 -22.43
N THR A 307 31.56 -3.10 -23.42
CA THR A 307 31.39 -4.37 -24.16
C THR A 307 31.52 -5.72 -23.44
N SER A 308 30.42 -6.49 -23.54
CA SER A 308 30.35 -7.95 -23.72
C SER A 308 31.48 -8.82 -23.17
N GLY A 309 31.12 -9.62 -22.17
CA GLY A 309 31.82 -10.86 -21.81
C GLY A 309 32.75 -10.72 -20.62
N SER A 310 32.40 -11.41 -19.53
CA SER A 310 33.21 -11.63 -18.31
C SER A 310 33.58 -10.39 -17.48
N SER A 311 32.66 -9.94 -16.61
CA SER A 311 32.94 -8.95 -15.57
C SER A 311 32.89 -9.60 -14.19
N ALA A 312 34.01 -9.59 -13.47
CA ALA A 312 34.10 -10.03 -12.08
C ALA A 312 33.18 -9.18 -11.20
N SER A 313 32.04 -9.76 -10.79
CA SER A 313 31.10 -9.14 -9.87
C SER A 313 31.69 -9.15 -8.46
N GLY A 314 32.30 -8.04 -8.05
CA GLY A 314 32.72 -7.84 -6.67
C GLY A 314 31.51 -7.50 -5.79
N ALA A 315 31.40 -8.06 -4.59
CA ALA A 315 30.46 -7.59 -3.59
C ALA A 315 31.05 -6.40 -2.83
N SER A 316 30.20 -5.53 -2.30
CA SER A 316 30.59 -4.41 -1.44
C SER A 316 29.73 -4.40 -0.18
N ILE A 317 30.38 -4.12 0.94
CA ILE A 317 29.76 -3.99 2.25
C ILE A 317 30.01 -2.55 2.69
N ALA A 318 28.95 -1.85 3.11
CA ALA A 318 29.05 -0.53 3.70
C ALA A 318 28.35 -0.50 5.06
N ALA A 319 29.03 0.08 6.06
CA ALA A 319 28.57 0.21 7.43
C ALA A 319 28.74 1.67 7.88
N GLY A 320 27.67 2.28 8.38
CA GLY A 320 27.65 3.69 8.79
C GLY A 320 26.94 3.94 10.10
N ARG A 321 27.35 5.02 10.77
CA ARG A 321 26.81 5.48 12.05
C ARG A 321 26.85 7.01 12.14
N TYR A 322 25.83 7.58 12.77
CA TYR A 322 25.79 8.97 13.22
C TYR A 322 26.49 9.10 14.56
N LEU A 323 27.54 9.93 14.62
CA LEU A 323 28.14 10.32 15.91
C LEU A 323 27.36 11.45 16.58
N SER A 324 26.66 12.25 15.78
CA SER A 324 25.75 13.30 16.22
C SER A 324 24.72 13.56 15.11
N PRO A 325 23.65 14.33 15.38
CA PRO A 325 22.68 14.70 14.34
C PRO A 325 23.28 15.41 13.11
N ARG A 326 24.52 15.91 13.21
CA ARG A 326 25.22 16.65 12.15
C ARG A 326 26.46 15.94 11.62
N VAL A 327 26.83 14.77 12.14
CA VAL A 327 28.08 14.08 11.78
C VAL A 327 27.79 12.60 11.50
N TYR A 328 27.92 12.20 10.24
CA TYR A 328 27.74 10.84 9.76
C TYR A 328 29.06 10.27 9.24
N ILE A 329 29.39 9.05 9.65
CA ILE A 329 30.58 8.32 9.18
C ILE A 329 30.14 6.99 8.57
N GLU A 330 30.69 6.65 7.41
CA GLU A 330 30.44 5.40 6.69
C GLU A 330 31.75 4.79 6.20
N ALA A 331 31.98 3.51 6.51
CA ALA A 331 33.06 2.73 5.96
C ALA A 331 32.51 1.75 4.92
N LYS A 332 33.15 1.68 3.77
CA LYS A 332 32.80 0.81 2.65
C LYS A 332 34.02 -0.04 2.26
N GLN A 333 33.81 -1.34 2.11
CA GLN A 333 34.84 -2.29 1.69
C GLN A 333 34.31 -3.13 0.53
N THR A 334 35.09 -3.25 -0.53
CA THR A 334 34.79 -4.13 -1.67
C THR A 334 35.55 -5.44 -1.55
N THR A 335 34.98 -6.54 -2.06
CA THR A 335 35.67 -7.84 -2.14
C THR A 335 36.85 -7.83 -3.11
N THR A 336 37.00 -6.76 -3.89
CA THR A 336 38.15 -6.49 -4.75
C THR A 336 39.31 -5.79 -4.03
N GLY A 337 39.20 -5.57 -2.71
CA GLY A 337 40.28 -5.04 -1.87
C GLY A 337 40.30 -3.51 -1.71
N SER A 338 39.34 -2.78 -2.27
CA SER A 338 39.25 -1.32 -2.11
C SER A 338 38.47 -0.97 -0.84
N SER A 339 39.08 -0.16 0.02
CA SER A 339 38.44 0.40 1.21
C SER A 339 38.22 1.90 1.05
N GLN A 340 37.05 2.38 1.41
CA GLN A 340 36.66 3.79 1.37
C GLN A 340 36.00 4.19 2.68
N LEU A 341 36.37 5.35 3.21
CA LEU A 341 35.76 5.99 4.37
C LEU A 341 35.11 7.29 3.92
N LEU A 342 33.84 7.49 4.28
CA LEU A 342 33.08 8.70 4.02
C LEU A 342 32.74 9.37 5.34
N VAL A 343 32.98 10.68 5.45
CA VAL A 343 32.53 11.49 6.58
C VAL A 343 31.75 12.68 6.04
N ASN A 344 30.51 12.81 6.49
CA ASN A 344 29.64 13.93 6.16
C ASN A 344 29.40 14.76 7.43
N VAL A 345 29.69 16.05 7.36
CA VAL A 345 29.50 17.01 8.44
C VAL A 345 28.60 18.14 7.95
N ASP A 346 27.44 18.29 8.57
CA ASP A 346 26.53 19.42 8.34
C ASP A 346 27.05 20.63 9.14
N LEU A 347 27.73 21.55 8.44
CA LEU A 347 28.29 22.77 9.04
C LEU A 347 27.17 23.76 9.41
N THR A 348 26.16 23.89 8.54
CA THR A 348 24.95 24.68 8.76
C THR A 348 23.74 23.98 8.14
N LYS A 349 22.53 24.56 8.27
CA LYS A 349 21.32 24.02 7.63
C LYS A 349 21.43 23.92 6.10
N HIS A 350 22.31 24.72 5.49
CA HIS A 350 22.45 24.81 4.04
C HIS A 350 23.84 24.43 3.53
N LEU A 351 24.83 24.24 4.42
CA LEU A 351 26.21 23.94 4.05
C LEU A 351 26.65 22.57 4.60
N LYS A 352 27.10 21.70 3.71
CA LYS A 352 27.58 20.35 4.04
C LYS A 352 29.03 20.18 3.59
N LEU A 353 29.84 19.62 4.48
CA LEU A 353 31.20 19.18 4.21
C LEU A 353 31.19 17.67 4.03
N GLN A 354 31.74 17.19 2.92
CA GLN A 354 31.89 15.78 2.62
C GLN A 354 33.37 15.48 2.46
N THR A 355 33.88 14.52 3.22
CA THR A 355 35.22 14.00 3.05
C THR A 355 35.13 12.52 2.67
N ARG A 356 35.94 12.12 1.69
CA ARG A 356 36.09 10.75 1.24
C ARG A 356 37.57 10.40 1.33
N LEU A 357 37.90 9.32 2.01
CA LEU A 357 39.24 8.76 2.03
C LEU A 357 39.16 7.38 1.39
N GLY A 358 40.07 7.05 0.46
CA GLY A 358 39.98 5.81 -0.29
C GLY A 358 41.35 5.25 -0.63
N THR A 359 41.49 3.93 -0.58
CA THR A 359 42.70 3.23 -1.03
C THR A 359 42.44 2.61 -2.40
N GLY A 360 42.57 3.42 -3.45
CA GLY A 360 42.50 3.00 -4.86
C GLY A 360 43.60 3.67 -5.67
N ALA A 361 44.72 2.99 -5.86
CA ALA A 361 45.85 3.52 -6.62
C ALA A 361 45.65 3.29 -8.13
N VAL A 362 45.13 4.30 -8.84
CA VAL A 362 45.42 4.51 -10.27
C VAL A 362 45.34 6.03 -10.53
N ILE A 363 46.48 6.66 -10.80
CA ILE A 363 46.55 8.05 -11.28
C ILE A 363 46.38 8.01 -12.80
N THR A 364 45.19 8.36 -13.28
CA THR A 364 44.92 8.59 -14.70
C THR A 364 44.85 10.10 -14.95
N PRO A 365 45.53 10.67 -15.96
CA PRO A 365 45.43 12.09 -16.26
C PRO A 365 43.98 12.48 -16.61
N GLY A 366 43.40 13.45 -15.90
CA GLY A 366 42.03 13.94 -16.13
C GLY A 366 41.03 13.77 -14.98
N THR A 367 41.50 13.63 -13.73
CA THR A 367 40.63 13.49 -12.54
C THR A 367 39.83 14.77 -12.26
N THR A 368 38.50 14.67 -12.28
CA THR A 368 37.59 15.65 -11.68
C THR A 368 37.23 15.19 -10.25
N PRO A 369 36.71 16.05 -9.36
CA PRO A 369 36.30 15.65 -7.99
C PRO A 369 35.27 14.52 -7.93
N LEU A 370 34.57 14.25 -9.05
CA LEU A 370 33.63 13.14 -9.18
C LEU A 370 34.28 11.83 -9.61
N ASN A 371 35.54 11.84 -10.09
CA ASN A 371 36.17 10.69 -10.74
C ASN A 371 37.58 10.37 -10.23
N ASP A 372 38.01 10.98 -9.12
CA ASP A 372 39.25 10.62 -8.42
C ASP A 372 38.98 9.43 -7.47
N PRO A 373 39.68 8.28 -7.63
CA PRO A 373 39.59 7.16 -6.69
C PRO A 373 40.29 7.44 -5.34
N GLY A 374 40.95 8.59 -5.19
CA GLY A 374 41.67 9.04 -4.01
C GLY A 374 40.89 9.94 -3.04
N ASN A 375 41.60 10.42 -2.03
CA ASN A 375 41.08 11.25 -0.95
C ASN A 375 40.51 12.56 -1.50
N SER A 376 39.23 12.85 -1.25
CA SER A 376 38.60 14.11 -1.66
C SER A 376 37.87 14.80 -0.52
N ILE A 377 37.85 16.13 -0.56
CA ILE A 377 37.11 17.00 0.34
C ILE A 377 36.26 17.92 -0.53
N GLY A 378 34.95 17.92 -0.31
CA GLY A 378 33.98 18.72 -1.04
C GLY A 378 33.05 19.49 -0.10
N LEU A 379 32.65 20.68 -0.51
CA LEU A 379 31.60 21.46 0.15
C LEU A 379 30.40 21.55 -0.80
N SER A 380 29.21 21.28 -0.29
CA SER A 380 27.96 21.48 -1.03
C SER A 380 27.05 22.47 -0.30
N TYR A 381 26.45 23.39 -1.06
CA TYR A 381 25.52 24.40 -0.57
C TYR A 381 24.17 24.21 -1.26
N GLN A 382 23.10 24.10 -0.47
CA GLN A 382 21.74 23.90 -0.98
C GLN A 382 20.95 25.21 -0.89
N ILE A 383 20.50 25.72 -2.04
CA ILE A 383 19.62 26.89 -2.14
C ILE A 383 18.18 26.37 -2.19
N GLU A 384 17.36 26.76 -1.22
CA GLU A 384 15.91 26.60 -1.29
C GLU A 384 15.33 27.76 -2.11
N TYR A 385 14.57 27.43 -3.16
CA TYR A 385 13.79 28.39 -3.95
C TYR A 385 12.34 28.38 -3.52
#